data_AF-A0A0J1BJX8-F1
#
_entry.id   AF-A0A0J1BJX8-F1
#
_cell.length_a   1.000
_cell.length_b   1.000
_cell.length_c   1.000
_cell.angle_alpha   90.00
_cell.angle_beta   90.00
_cell.angle_gamma   90.00
#
_symmetry.space_group_name_H-M   'P 1'
#
loop_
_entity.id
_entity.type
_entity.pdbx_description
1 polymer ?
#
loop_
_entity_poly.entity_id
_entity_poly.type
_entity_poly.pdbx_seq_one_letter_code
_entity_poly.pdbx_strand_id
1 'polypeptide(L)'
;MVDVFAKTPRYVLKDGANPTGPPVISAAADPHSVVIHGFSDKPDYDVFVSASSLELTPYPLVKGFLKNQCELDTDVLRLIVLDPVSPTQACLDATTLQAVLEALRIGSKSVPVSHRLRRDPSSSGYRIEPIACSSPASPLS
;
A
#
# COMPACT_ATOMS: atom_id res chain seq x y z
N MET A 1 -12.14 7.03 -18.27
CA MET A 1 -11.66 5.85 -17.53
C MET A 1 -10.19 6.07 -17.27
N VAL A 2 -9.76 6.18 -16.02
CA VAL A 2 -8.34 6.17 -15.69
C VAL A 2 -8.16 4.98 -14.79
N ASP A 3 -7.80 3.85 -15.39
CA ASP A 3 -7.10 2.82 -14.64
C ASP A 3 -5.86 3.52 -14.08
N VAL A 4 -5.90 3.83 -12.77
CA VAL A 4 -4.80 4.51 -12.12
C VAL A 4 -3.74 3.44 -11.90
N PHE A 5 -2.65 3.55 -12.64
CA PHE A 5 -1.47 2.72 -12.46
C PHE A 5 -0.41 3.51 -11.72
N ALA A 6 0.23 2.88 -10.75
CA ALA A 6 1.42 3.39 -10.11
C ALA A 6 2.64 2.58 -10.54
N LYS A 7 3.84 3.10 -10.30
CA LYS A 7 5.07 2.33 -10.49
C LYS A 7 5.07 1.13 -9.55
N THR A 8 5.59 -0.01 -10.01
CA THR A 8 5.74 -1.20 -9.16
C THR A 8 6.73 -0.89 -8.03
N PRO A 9 6.32 -1.00 -6.75
CA PRO A 9 7.23 -0.78 -5.64
C PRO A 9 8.35 -1.83 -5.65
N ARG A 10 9.58 -1.39 -5.38
CA ARG A 10 10.81 -2.20 -5.28
C ARG A 10 11.42 -2.19 -3.88
N TYR A 11 10.96 -1.30 -3.01
CA TYR A 11 11.39 -1.18 -1.63
C TYR A 11 10.17 -1.08 -0.74
N VAL A 12 10.29 -1.57 0.49
CA VAL A 12 9.30 -1.36 1.55
C VAL A 12 9.97 -0.87 2.81
N LEU A 13 9.22 -0.18 3.67
CA LEU A 13 9.70 0.18 5.00
C LEU A 13 9.44 -0.94 5.97
N LYS A 14 10.44 -1.17 6.81
CA LYS A 14 10.33 -2.04 7.96
C LYS A 14 11.01 -1.39 9.15
N ASP A 15 10.53 -1.74 10.33
CA ASP A 15 11.16 -1.47 11.61
C ASP A 15 11.55 -2.82 12.22
N GLY A 16 12.85 -3.11 12.19
CA GLY A 16 13.40 -4.43 12.53
C GLY A 16 12.88 -5.54 11.60
N ALA A 17 12.00 -6.39 12.13
CA ALA A 17 11.35 -7.51 11.44
C ALA A 17 9.91 -7.21 11.00
N ASN A 18 9.32 -6.11 11.47
CA ASN A 18 7.92 -5.79 11.25
C ASN A 18 7.77 -4.79 10.09
N PRO A 19 6.79 -4.98 9.19
CA PRO A 19 6.50 -3.98 8.17
C PRO A 19 6.02 -2.67 8.82
N THR A 20 6.44 -1.56 8.25
CA THR A 20 6.04 -0.22 8.72
C THR A 20 5.06 0.40 7.73
N GLY A 21 3.95 0.90 8.25
CA GLY A 21 2.92 1.57 7.45
C GLY A 21 2.17 2.62 8.25
N PRO A 22 1.28 3.36 7.58
CA PRO A 22 0.44 4.34 8.23
C PRO A 22 -0.57 3.63 9.15
N PRO A 23 -0.92 4.23 10.30
CA PRO A 23 -1.94 3.67 11.18
C PRO A 23 -3.29 3.65 10.47
N VAL A 24 -3.94 2.49 10.44
CA VAL A 24 -5.27 2.33 9.85
C VAL A 24 -6.34 2.23 10.93
N ILE A 25 -7.46 2.89 10.69
CA ILE A 25 -8.66 2.78 11.51
C ILE A 25 -9.47 1.61 10.93
N SER A 26 -9.37 0.44 11.55
CA SER A 26 -10.26 -0.69 11.25
C SER A 26 -11.56 -0.53 12.03
N ALA A 27 -12.71 -0.65 11.36
CA ALA A 27 -13.97 -0.87 12.07
C ALA A 27 -13.96 -2.29 12.67
N ALA A 28 -14.68 -2.51 13.77
CA ALA A 28 -14.73 -3.82 14.45
C ALA A 28 -15.24 -4.98 13.58
N ALA A 29 -15.82 -4.70 12.42
CA ALA A 29 -16.31 -5.67 11.45
C ALA A 29 -15.39 -5.86 10.23
N ASP A 30 -14.31 -5.09 10.12
CA ASP A 30 -13.39 -5.18 8.98
C ASP A 30 -12.28 -6.21 9.25
N PRO A 31 -11.88 -6.98 8.23
CA PRO A 31 -10.72 -7.87 8.35
C PRO A 31 -9.49 -7.05 8.77
N HIS A 32 -8.69 -7.64 9.66
CA HIS A 32 -7.42 -7.04 10.08
C HIS A 32 -6.63 -6.63 8.84
N SER A 33 -6.31 -5.35 8.75
CA SER A 33 -5.66 -4.76 7.59
C SER A 33 -4.22 -4.41 7.96
N VAL A 34 -3.27 -4.92 7.18
CA VAL A 34 -1.85 -4.58 7.33
C VAL A 34 -1.45 -3.72 6.15
N VAL A 35 -0.99 -2.51 6.44
CA VAL A 35 -0.54 -1.57 5.42
C VAL A 35 0.96 -1.38 5.54
N ILE A 36 1.63 -1.32 4.40
CA ILE A 36 3.09 -1.22 4.31
C ILE A 36 3.43 -0.06 3.38
N HIS A 37 4.37 0.80 3.74
CA HIS A 37 4.89 1.80 2.81
C HIS A 37 5.77 1.13 1.76
N GLY A 38 5.48 1.37 0.48
CA GLY A 38 6.23 0.89 -0.67
C GLY A 38 6.75 2.02 -1.53
N PHE A 39 7.96 1.84 -2.07
CA PHE A 39 8.64 2.80 -2.94
C PHE A 39 9.14 2.12 -4.19
N SER A 40 8.92 2.72 -5.34
CA SER A 40 9.37 2.23 -6.65
C SER A 40 10.85 2.48 -6.88
N ASP A 41 11.38 3.61 -6.40
CA ASP A 41 12.78 3.96 -6.51
C ASP A 41 13.33 4.75 -5.30
N LYS A 42 14.66 4.88 -5.26
CA LYS A 42 15.37 5.55 -4.16
C LYS A 42 14.99 7.04 -4.04
N PRO A 43 14.89 7.83 -5.13
CA PRO A 43 14.40 9.21 -5.06
C PRO A 43 13.06 9.35 -4.32
N ASP A 44 12.07 8.51 -4.66
CA ASP A 44 10.75 8.54 -4.02
C ASP A 44 10.84 8.22 -2.51
N TYR A 45 11.71 7.28 -2.14
CA TYR A 45 12.03 7.00 -0.73
C TYR A 45 12.75 8.17 -0.04
N ASP A 46 13.75 8.79 -0.67
CA ASP A 46 14.52 9.90 -0.10
C ASP A 46 13.61 11.09 0.20
N VAL A 47 12.64 11.36 -0.67
CA VAL A 47 11.62 12.40 -0.46
C VAL A 47 10.80 12.09 0.79
N PHE A 48 10.30 10.87 0.94
CA PHE A 48 9.52 10.47 2.11
C PHE A 48 10.31 10.58 3.42
N VAL A 49 11.57 10.12 3.43
CA VAL A 49 12.44 10.21 4.59
C VAL A 49 12.75 11.66 4.95
N SER A 50 12.98 12.53 3.96
CA SER A 50 13.20 13.96 4.23
C SER A 50 12.00 14.64 4.89
N ALA A 51 10.79 14.13 4.65
CA ALA A 51 9.54 14.58 5.27
C ALA A 51 9.18 13.82 6.57
N SER A 52 10.00 12.86 7.00
CA SER A 52 9.77 11.99 8.15
C SER A 52 10.87 12.14 9.18
N SER A 53 10.52 12.13 10.47
CA SER A 53 11.52 12.10 11.55
C SER A 53 11.96 10.67 11.92
N LEU A 54 11.49 9.66 11.17
CA LEU A 54 11.72 8.25 11.47
C LEU A 54 13.02 7.76 10.80
N GLU A 55 13.87 7.08 11.55
CA GLU A 55 15.08 6.40 11.05
C GLU A 55 14.70 5.09 10.33
N LEU A 56 14.00 5.20 9.21
CA LEU A 56 13.48 4.03 8.47
C LEU A 56 14.51 3.55 7.46
N THR A 57 14.77 2.24 7.42
CA THR A 57 15.68 1.65 6.44
C THR A 57 14.88 1.11 5.25
N PRO A 58 15.25 1.43 3.99
CA PRO A 58 14.55 0.88 2.84
C PRO A 58 14.98 -0.59 2.72
N TYR A 59 14.01 -1.49 2.76
CA TYR A 59 14.27 -2.90 2.56
C TYR A 59 13.94 -3.28 1.11
N PRO A 60 14.90 -3.80 0.32
CA PRO A 60 14.60 -4.24 -1.02
C PRO A 60 13.53 -5.32 -0.98
N LEU A 61 12.52 -5.18 -1.85
CA LEU A 61 11.48 -6.15 -2.08
C LEU A 61 12.07 -7.38 -2.77
N VAL A 62 12.82 -8.16 -2.00
CA VAL A 62 13.14 -9.53 -2.37
C VAL A 62 11.86 -10.33 -2.30
N LYS A 63 11.58 -11.13 -3.34
CA LYS A 63 10.39 -11.99 -3.43
C LYS A 63 10.10 -12.74 -2.12
N GLY A 64 11.14 -13.10 -1.36
CA GLY A 64 11.03 -13.78 -0.07
C GLY A 64 10.27 -13.00 1.01
N PHE A 65 10.47 -11.68 1.17
CA PHE A 65 9.82 -10.94 2.26
C PHE A 65 8.31 -10.83 2.04
N LEU A 66 7.88 -10.40 0.85
CA LEU A 66 6.45 -10.32 0.54
C LEU A 66 5.79 -11.68 0.51
N LYS A 67 6.49 -12.72 0.04
CA LYS A 67 5.97 -14.08 0.04
C LYS A 67 5.73 -14.57 1.47
N ASN A 68 6.67 -14.36 2.38
CA ASN A 68 6.49 -14.68 3.80
C ASN A 68 5.31 -13.91 4.43
N GLN A 69 5.13 -12.64 4.07
CA GLN A 69 3.97 -11.87 4.53
C GLN A 69 2.66 -12.41 3.97
N CYS A 70 2.65 -12.94 2.74
CA CYS A 70 1.47 -13.55 2.15
C CYS A 70 1.12 -14.93 2.77
N GLU A 71 2.11 -15.65 3.29
CA GLU A 71 1.96 -16.98 3.89
C GLU A 71 1.55 -16.96 5.37
N LEU A 72 1.69 -15.81 6.06
CA LEU A 72 1.42 -15.69 7.49
C LEU A 72 -0.08 -15.72 7.84
N ASP A 73 -0.94 -15.07 7.06
CA ASP A 73 -2.39 -15.02 7.31
C ASP A 73 -3.18 -14.72 6.04
N THR A 74 -4.11 -15.61 5.69
CA THR A 74 -4.97 -15.49 4.48
C THR A 74 -6.17 -14.56 4.69
N ASP A 75 -6.59 -14.33 5.94
CA ASP A 75 -7.75 -13.48 6.29
C ASP A 75 -7.38 -12.00 6.48
N VAL A 76 -6.11 -11.63 6.30
CA VAL A 76 -5.60 -10.27 6.51
C VAL A 76 -5.50 -9.53 5.18
N LEU A 77 -6.16 -8.38 5.06
CA LEU A 77 -6.02 -7.51 3.90
C LEU A 77 -4.66 -6.80 3.94
N ARG A 78 -3.74 -7.20 3.06
CA ARG A 78 -2.38 -6.63 2.98
C ARG A 78 -2.27 -5.65 1.84
N LEU A 79 -2.08 -4.37 2.18
CA LEU A 79 -1.96 -3.28 1.22
C LEU A 79 -0.54 -2.70 1.24
N ILE A 80 -0.07 -2.31 0.06
CA ILE A 80 1.18 -1.58 -0.12
C ILE A 80 0.81 -0.18 -0.60
N VAL A 81 1.13 0.83 0.20
CA VAL A 81 1.04 2.24 -0.18
C VAL A 81 2.12 2.54 -1.22
N LEU A 82 1.75 3.26 -2.26
CA LEU A 82 2.55 3.47 -3.45
C LEU A 82 3.14 4.88 -3.43
N ASP A 83 4.47 4.97 -3.37
CA ASP A 83 5.25 6.20 -3.46
C ASP A 83 4.68 7.36 -2.61
N PRO A 84 4.46 7.16 -1.29
CA PRO A 84 3.98 8.23 -0.42
C PRO A 84 5.02 9.35 -0.35
N VAL A 85 4.58 10.61 -0.44
CA VAL A 85 5.48 11.77 -0.36
C VAL A 85 5.73 12.20 1.08
N SER A 86 4.77 11.97 1.97
CA SER A 86 4.91 12.27 3.40
C SER A 86 4.09 11.31 4.27
N PRO A 87 4.49 11.09 5.54
CA PRO A 87 3.72 10.24 6.47
C PRO A 87 2.35 10.83 6.81
N THR A 88 2.18 12.14 6.63
CA THR A 88 0.98 12.92 6.97
C THR A 88 0.08 13.26 5.78
N GLN A 89 0.39 12.72 4.60
CA GLN A 89 -0.32 13.01 3.35
C GLN A 89 -1.82 12.69 3.49
N ALA A 90 -2.69 13.59 3.03
CA ALA A 90 -4.13 13.42 3.23
C ALA A 90 -4.72 12.20 2.48
N CYS A 91 -4.15 11.87 1.31
CA CYS A 91 -4.57 10.76 0.48
C CYS A 91 -3.35 9.96 0.05
N LEU A 92 -3.39 8.65 0.28
CA LEU A 92 -2.32 7.70 -0.07
C LEU A 92 -2.90 6.65 -1.00
N ASP A 93 -2.32 6.48 -2.18
CA ASP A 93 -2.72 5.41 -3.09
C ASP A 93 -2.09 4.08 -2.67
N ALA A 94 -2.84 3.00 -2.80
CA ALA A 94 -2.40 1.68 -2.39
C ALA A 94 -2.87 0.59 -3.35
N THR A 95 -2.12 -0.51 -3.33
CA THR A 95 -2.47 -1.72 -4.06
C THR A 95 -2.37 -2.93 -3.15
N THR A 96 -2.88 -4.08 -3.59
CA THR A 96 -2.76 -5.32 -2.82
C THR A 96 -1.35 -5.89 -2.94
N LEU A 97 -0.88 -6.54 -1.87
CA LEU A 97 0.41 -7.21 -1.86
C LEU A 97 0.52 -8.25 -2.99
N GLN A 98 -0.58 -8.93 -3.31
CA GLN A 98 -0.66 -9.88 -4.43
C GLN A 98 -0.41 -9.21 -5.79
N ALA A 99 -0.98 -8.02 -6.04
CA ALA A 99 -0.76 -7.31 -7.30
C ALA A 99 0.70 -6.90 -7.48
N VAL A 100 1.38 -6.50 -6.40
CA VAL A 100 2.82 -6.22 -6.42
C VAL A 100 3.63 -7.48 -6.69
N LEU A 101 3.33 -8.58 -6.01
CA LEU A 101 4.00 -9.87 -6.24
C LEU A 101 3.86 -10.33 -7.70
N GLU A 102 2.67 -10.19 -8.27
CA GLU A 102 2.42 -10.54 -9.65
C GLU A 102 3.18 -9.64 -10.61
N ALA A 103 3.16 -8.33 -10.41
CA ALA A 103 3.94 -7.38 -11.21
C ALA A 103 5.45 -7.68 -11.14
N LEU A 104 5.98 -8.01 -9.96
CA LEU A 104 7.38 -8.42 -9.80
C LEU A 104 7.67 -9.79 -10.43
N ARG A 105 6.67 -10.68 -10.52
CA ARG A 105 6.79 -11.99 -11.19
C ARG A 105 6.91 -11.84 -12.70
N ILE A 106 6.05 -11.03 -13.30
CA ILE A 106 6.00 -10.80 -14.76
C ILE A 106 6.96 -9.69 -15.23
N GLY A 107 7.64 -9.00 -14.31
CA GLY A 107 8.55 -7.90 -14.64
C GLY A 107 7.83 -6.60 -15.06
N SER A 108 6.57 -6.43 -14.65
CA SER A 108 5.81 -5.21 -14.93
C SER A 108 6.38 -4.02 -14.17
N LYS A 109 6.48 -2.88 -14.85
CA LYS A 109 6.90 -1.60 -14.25
C LYS A 109 5.76 -0.87 -13.54
N SER A 110 4.53 -1.34 -13.70
CA SER A 110 3.34 -0.72 -13.13
C SER A 110 2.42 -1.73 -12.45
N VAL A 111 1.75 -1.27 -11.40
CA VAL A 111 0.73 -1.98 -10.64
C VAL A 111 -0.58 -1.19 -10.64
N PRO A 112 -1.74 -1.86 -10.71
CA PRO A 112 -3.02 -1.18 -10.60
C PRO A 112 -3.22 -0.65 -9.18
N VAL A 113 -3.66 0.58 -9.03
CA VAL A 113 -4.10 1.12 -7.74
C VAL A 113 -5.51 0.59 -7.47
N SER A 114 -5.68 -0.10 -6.35
CA SER A 114 -6.95 -0.74 -5.99
C SER A 114 -7.60 -0.13 -4.75
N HIS A 115 -6.82 0.56 -3.92
CA HIS A 115 -7.29 1.14 -2.68
C HIS A 115 -6.72 2.54 -2.50
N ARG A 116 -7.43 3.37 -1.75
CA ARG A 116 -6.97 4.68 -1.33
C ARG A 116 -7.13 4.79 0.16
N LEU A 117 -6.07 5.20 0.83
CA LEU A 117 -6.08 5.51 2.25
C LEU A 117 -6.33 7.00 2.39
N ARG A 118 -7.43 7.36 3.04
CA ARG A 118 -7.80 8.74 3.32
C ARG A 118 -7.58 9.03 4.79
N ARG A 119 -6.78 10.04 5.09
CA ARG A 119 -6.50 10.46 6.46
C ARG A 119 -7.79 10.99 7.09
N ASP A 120 -8.13 10.48 8.27
CA ASP A 120 -9.27 10.98 9.04
C ASP A 120 -8.90 12.35 9.64
N PRO A 121 -9.76 13.38 9.55
CA PRO A 121 -9.47 14.68 10.14
C PRO A 121 -9.62 14.68 11.67
N SER A 122 -10.35 13.72 12.23
CA SER A 122 -10.67 13.61 13.65
C SER A 122 -9.78 12.61 14.39
N SER A 123 -8.99 11.82 13.65
CA SER A 123 -8.08 10.80 14.17
C SER A 123 -6.74 10.86 13.43
N SER A 124 -5.64 10.46 14.07
CA SER A 124 -4.33 10.36 13.38
C SER A 124 -4.24 9.17 12.41
N GLY A 125 -5.30 8.38 12.25
CA GLY A 125 -5.35 7.21 11.39
C GLY A 125 -5.94 7.44 9.99
N TYR A 126 -5.81 6.43 9.15
CA TYR A 126 -6.34 6.40 7.79
C TYR A 126 -7.52 5.44 7.67
N ARG A 127 -8.50 5.81 6.85
CA ARG A 127 -9.58 4.93 6.40
C ARG A 127 -9.22 4.35 5.05
N ILE A 128 -9.37 3.04 4.88
CA ILE A 128 -9.17 2.37 3.60
C ILE A 128 -10.47 2.48 2.81
N GLU A 129 -10.38 3.07 1.62
CA GLU A 129 -11.47 3.13 0.65
C GLU A 129 -11.07 2.28 -0.57
N PRO A 130 -11.87 1.27 -0.96
CA PRO A 130 -11.63 0.59 -2.22
C PRO A 130 -11.84 1.57 -3.37
N ILE A 131 -10.91 1.61 -4.31
CA ILE A 131 -11.13 2.31 -5.58
C ILE A 131 -11.97 1.36 -6.40
N ALA A 132 -13.29 1.45 -6.23
CA ALA A 132 -14.23 0.62 -6.97
C ALA A 132 -14.01 0.86 -8.47
N CYS A 133 -13.55 -0.17 -9.18
CA CYS A 133 -13.92 -0.33 -10.56
C CYS A 133 -15.43 -0.61 -10.52
N SER A 134 -16.24 0.43 -10.64
CA SER A 134 -17.69 0.27 -10.67
C SER A 134 -18.04 -0.58 -11.87
N SER A 135 -18.33 -1.87 -11.66
CA SER A 135 -19.08 -2.65 -12.63
C SER A 135 -20.35 -1.87 -12.95
N PRO A 136 -20.70 -1.65 -14.23
CA PRO A 136 -21.97 -1.04 -14.56
C PRO A 136 -23.05 -1.93 -13.95
N ALA A 137 -23.79 -1.38 -12.99
CA ALA A 137 -25.01 -1.98 -12.52
C ALA A 137 -25.87 -2.30 -13.74
N SER A 138 -26.18 -3.58 -13.93
CA SER A 138 -27.10 -4.00 -14.98
C SER A 138 -28.39 -3.19 -14.84
N PRO A 139 -28.84 -2.46 -15.87
CA PRO A 139 -30.17 -1.88 -15.83
C PRO A 139 -31.17 -3.04 -15.85
N LEU A 140 -31.87 -3.23 -14.74
CA LEU A 140 -33.11 -3.98 -14.70
C LEU A 140 -34.14 -3.20 -15.52
N SER A 141 -34.50 -3.72 -16.69
CA SER A 141 -35.77 -3.46 -17.39
C SER A 141 -36.07 -4.61 -18.34
#